data_AF-J2HN69-F1
#
_entry.id   AF-J2HN69-F1
#
_cell.length_a   1.000
_cell.length_b   1.000
_cell.length_c   1.000
_cell.angle_alpha   90.00
_cell.angle_beta   90.00
_cell.angle_gamma   90.00
#
_symmetry.space_group_name_H-M   'P 1'
#
loop_
_entity.id
_entity.type
_entity.pdbx_description
1 polymer ?
#
loop_
_entity_poly.entity_id
_entity_poly.type
_entity_poly.pdbx_seq_one_letter_code
_entity_poly.pdbx_strand_id
1 'polypeptide(L)'
;MTQRLALIAAPLLLLAACGPADKKTETAAAPPAAEAPKSGPVAVAVTPYADGPLRVRADGVGPITAATAFDQPTIAALFPKAVVKSAFIHVGEGPPGPIITVEQDNVPLLEIGKGTEGGIAEIRLAGGPVEGPKGEALLGKWADLGFDIGQCRAGEGRTVNQTVCVRPEAPTVAYVFGVPGWTKGGLPPVETLKAKGQLNEFVWRPAETAAVGAA
;
A
#
# COMPACT_ATOMS: atom_id res chain seq x y z
N MET A 1 0.07 55.72 32.10
CA MET A 1 1.49 55.98 32.45
C MET A 1 2.25 54.68 32.23
N THR A 2 3.38 54.54 31.54
CA THR A 2 4.10 55.33 30.52
C THR A 2 5.13 54.33 29.96
N GLN A 3 5.40 54.39 28.66
CA GLN A 3 6.32 53.54 27.91
C GLN A 3 7.74 53.50 28.50
N ARG A 4 8.54 52.47 28.13
CA ARG A 4 9.94 52.68 27.72
C ARG A 4 10.39 51.61 26.70
N LEU A 5 10.60 52.11 25.48
CA LEU A 5 11.33 51.53 24.36
C LEU A 5 12.81 51.30 24.75
N ALA A 6 13.43 50.31 24.13
CA ALA A 6 14.87 50.35 23.83
C ALA A 6 15.14 49.73 22.45
N LEU A 7 15.49 50.60 21.51
CA LEU A 7 16.02 50.38 20.15
C LEU A 7 17.55 50.49 20.20
N ILE A 8 18.30 49.57 19.60
CA ILE A 8 19.67 49.76 19.05
C ILE A 8 19.84 48.69 17.94
N ALA A 9 19.71 48.99 16.64
CA ALA A 9 20.63 49.64 15.68
C ALA A 9 21.84 48.79 15.22
N ALA A 10 21.92 48.60 13.89
CA ALA A 10 22.89 47.82 13.10
C ALA A 10 24.27 48.49 12.94
N PRO A 11 25.23 47.85 12.24
CA PRO A 11 25.47 48.30 10.85
C PRO A 11 25.86 47.22 9.82
N LEU A 12 25.51 47.53 8.55
CA LEU A 12 26.03 46.94 7.32
C LEU A 12 27.51 47.30 7.09
N LEU A 13 28.25 46.39 6.47
CA LEU A 13 29.49 46.69 5.74
C LEU A 13 29.42 46.07 4.33
N LEU A 14 29.38 46.95 3.33
CA LEU A 14 29.68 46.71 1.91
C LEU A 14 31.20 46.81 1.70
N LEU A 15 31.75 46.07 0.74
CA LEU A 15 32.73 46.56 -0.25
C LEU A 15 33.10 45.46 -1.26
N ALA A 16 33.01 45.84 -2.54
CA ALA A 16 33.46 45.10 -3.72
C ALA A 16 34.92 45.46 -4.07
N ALA A 17 35.67 44.57 -4.73
CA ALA A 17 36.75 44.94 -5.67
C ALA A 17 37.23 43.75 -6.52
N CYS A 18 37.60 44.10 -7.76
CA CYS A 18 37.93 43.31 -8.94
C CYS A 18 39.30 42.60 -8.95
N GLY A 19 39.45 41.62 -9.86
CA GLY A 19 40.73 41.15 -10.42
C GLY A 19 40.59 40.81 -11.93
N PRO A 20 41.53 41.20 -12.82
CA PRO A 20 41.39 41.07 -14.29
C PRO A 20 42.33 40.04 -14.97
N ALA A 21 42.15 39.92 -16.31
CA ALA A 21 43.05 39.37 -17.36
C ALA A 21 43.00 37.84 -17.64
N ASP A 22 43.06 37.31 -18.86
CA ASP A 22 43.08 37.86 -20.23
C ASP A 22 42.72 36.77 -21.27
N LYS A 23 42.44 37.23 -22.50
CA LYS A 23 41.85 36.55 -23.66
C LYS A 23 42.65 35.38 -24.26
N LYS A 24 41.94 34.45 -24.92
CA LYS A 24 42.21 34.06 -26.32
C LYS A 24 40.96 33.52 -27.04
N THR A 25 40.69 34.15 -28.17
CA THR A 25 39.63 33.87 -29.15
C THR A 25 40.06 32.73 -30.07
N GLU A 26 39.15 31.82 -30.42
CA GLU A 26 39.10 31.29 -31.79
C GLU A 26 37.70 30.81 -32.16
N THR A 27 37.37 31.08 -33.42
CA THR A 27 36.05 31.06 -34.06
C THR A 27 35.70 29.67 -34.59
N ALA A 28 34.43 29.24 -34.49
CA ALA A 28 33.56 28.83 -35.61
C ALA A 28 32.49 27.79 -35.24
N ALA A 29 31.31 27.98 -35.86
CA ALA A 29 30.19 27.07 -36.12
C ALA A 29 29.12 26.85 -35.03
N ALA A 30 27.89 27.29 -35.35
CA ALA A 30 26.62 26.72 -34.89
C ALA A 30 26.03 25.87 -36.04
N PRO A 31 24.96 25.03 -35.89
CA PRO A 31 24.13 24.65 -34.72
C PRO A 31 24.00 23.06 -34.68
N PRO A 32 23.05 22.33 -34.01
CA PRO A 32 21.65 22.63 -33.69
C PRO A 32 21.29 22.59 -32.19
N ALA A 33 20.12 23.17 -31.90
CA ALA A 33 19.47 23.18 -30.61
C ALA A 33 19.29 21.76 -30.05
N ALA A 34 19.84 21.53 -28.85
CA ALA A 34 19.46 20.39 -28.03
C ALA A 34 18.02 20.61 -27.55
N GLU A 35 17.15 19.67 -27.92
CA GLU A 35 15.76 19.61 -27.47
C GLU A 35 15.70 19.69 -25.94
N ALA A 36 14.82 20.56 -25.44
CA ALA A 36 14.43 20.56 -24.04
C ALA A 36 13.97 19.14 -23.64
N PRO A 37 14.39 18.63 -22.46
CA PRO A 37 13.87 17.36 -21.99
C PRO A 37 12.35 17.52 -21.83
N LYS A 38 11.61 16.69 -22.58
CA LYS A 38 10.16 16.56 -22.43
C LYS A 38 9.91 16.08 -21.00
N SER A 39 9.53 17.00 -20.13
CA SER A 39 8.88 16.70 -18.86
C SER A 39 7.52 16.08 -19.17
N GLY A 40 7.53 14.80 -19.56
CA GLY A 40 6.36 13.96 -19.44
C GLY A 40 6.00 13.83 -17.97
N PRO A 41 4.72 13.59 -17.62
CA PRO A 41 4.36 13.27 -16.25
C PRO A 41 5.17 12.03 -15.86
N VAL A 42 6.13 12.19 -14.95
CA VAL A 42 6.74 11.06 -14.28
C VAL A 42 5.59 10.45 -13.49
N ALA A 43 5.07 9.32 -13.96
CA ALA A 43 4.25 8.47 -13.11
C ALA A 43 5.14 8.15 -11.90
N VAL A 44 4.87 8.82 -10.78
CA VAL A 44 5.53 8.51 -9.52
C VAL A 44 5.12 7.08 -9.24
N ALA A 45 6.03 6.14 -9.48
CA ALA A 45 5.95 4.80 -8.96
C ALA A 45 6.10 4.94 -7.44
N VAL A 46 5.01 5.31 -6.77
CA VAL A 46 4.87 5.16 -5.34
C VAL A 46 5.20 3.69 -5.10
N THR A 47 6.23 3.41 -4.32
CA THR A 47 6.61 2.07 -3.94
C THR A 47 6.34 1.98 -2.44
N PRO A 48 5.45 1.09 -1.99
CA PRO A 48 4.92 1.10 -0.63
C PRO A 48 5.91 0.52 0.39
N TYR A 49 7.09 0.12 -0.07
CA TYR A 49 8.20 -0.39 0.69
C TYR A 49 9.49 0.02 -0.03
N ALA A 50 10.62 0.08 0.69
CA ALA A 50 11.88 0.62 0.17
C ALA A 50 12.38 -0.08 -1.12
N ASP A 51 11.87 -1.28 -1.41
CA ASP A 51 12.37 -2.18 -2.45
C ASP A 51 11.31 -2.57 -3.50
N GLY A 52 10.23 -1.80 -3.64
CA GLY A 52 9.19 -2.04 -4.65
C GLY A 52 7.83 -2.41 -4.08
N PRO A 53 6.90 -2.93 -4.92
CA PRO A 53 5.53 -3.30 -4.54
C PRO A 53 5.48 -4.23 -3.33
N LEU A 54 4.49 -4.02 -2.46
CA LEU A 54 4.32 -4.85 -1.27
C LEU A 54 3.77 -6.22 -1.68
N ARG A 55 4.61 -7.25 -1.53
CA ARG A 55 4.33 -8.60 -2.01
C ARG A 55 3.47 -9.37 -1.02
N VAL A 56 2.34 -9.88 -1.48
CA VAL A 56 1.51 -10.86 -0.78
C VAL A 56 1.94 -12.25 -1.24
N ARG A 57 2.26 -13.11 -0.29
CA ARG A 57 2.74 -14.47 -0.51
C ARG A 57 1.93 -15.43 0.36
N ALA A 58 2.06 -16.73 0.10
CA ALA A 58 1.40 -17.73 0.93
C ALA A 58 1.85 -17.64 2.41
N ASP A 59 3.12 -17.30 2.65
CA ASP A 59 3.73 -17.27 3.98
C ASP A 59 3.66 -15.89 4.69
N GLY A 60 3.15 -14.85 4.02
CA GLY A 60 3.11 -13.52 4.63
C GLY A 60 2.88 -12.36 3.66
N VAL A 61 3.04 -11.15 4.18
CA VAL A 61 2.84 -9.88 3.49
C VAL A 61 4.06 -9.00 3.69
N GLY A 62 4.83 -8.77 2.64
CA GLY A 62 6.10 -8.06 2.72
C GLY A 62 7.00 -8.68 3.81
N PRO A 63 7.41 -7.93 4.85
CA PRO A 63 8.19 -8.44 5.96
C PRO A 63 7.35 -9.11 7.07
N ILE A 64 6.02 -9.05 7.03
CA ILE A 64 5.13 -9.65 8.03
C ILE A 64 4.90 -11.13 7.71
N THR A 65 4.97 -11.98 8.73
CA THR A 65 4.65 -13.41 8.67
C THR A 65 3.69 -13.79 9.80
N ALA A 66 3.26 -15.05 9.86
CA ALA A 66 2.44 -15.56 10.97
C ALA A 66 3.13 -15.47 12.35
N ALA A 67 4.47 -15.45 12.38
CA ALA A 67 5.25 -15.33 13.61
C ALA A 67 5.44 -13.86 14.05
N THR A 68 5.06 -12.88 13.23
CA THR A 68 5.18 -11.46 13.58
C THR A 68 4.19 -11.13 14.70
N ALA A 69 4.71 -10.54 15.78
CA ALA A 69 3.88 -10.13 16.91
C ALA A 69 2.87 -9.03 16.49
N PHE A 70 1.66 -9.13 17.01
CA PHE A 70 0.66 -8.07 16.89
C PHE A 70 0.92 -6.99 17.96
N ASP A 71 1.82 -6.07 17.65
CA ASP A 71 2.04 -4.85 18.43
C ASP A 71 2.62 -3.73 17.55
N GLN A 72 2.24 -2.48 17.85
CA GLN A 72 2.62 -1.33 17.04
C GLN A 72 4.15 -1.12 16.93
N PRO A 73 4.95 -1.23 18.00
CA PRO A 73 6.41 -1.14 17.90
C PRO A 73 7.03 -2.13 16.92
N THR A 74 6.64 -3.40 16.98
CA THR A 74 7.11 -4.45 16.07
C THR A 74 6.75 -4.11 14.62
N ILE A 75 5.49 -3.73 14.35
CA ILE A 75 5.08 -3.37 12.98
C ILE A 75 5.79 -2.10 12.50
N ALA A 76 5.95 -1.08 13.34
CA ALA A 76 6.66 0.15 12.97
C ALA A 76 8.12 -0.10 12.59
N ALA A 77 8.81 -1.02 13.28
CA ALA A 77 10.18 -1.41 12.94
C ALA A 77 10.30 -2.06 11.56
N LEU A 78 9.25 -2.77 11.10
CA LEU A 78 9.20 -3.40 9.78
C LEU A 78 8.89 -2.40 8.65
N PHE A 79 8.27 -1.26 8.96
CA PHE A 79 7.88 -0.22 8.00
C PHE A 79 8.40 1.16 8.43
N PRO A 80 9.73 1.39 8.44
CA PRO A 80 10.34 2.60 9.02
C PRO A 80 9.99 3.91 8.29
N LYS A 81 9.41 3.84 7.10
CA LYS A 81 8.95 5.01 6.31
C LYS A 81 7.44 5.24 6.41
N ALA A 82 6.70 4.32 7.03
CA ALA A 82 5.26 4.39 7.15
C ALA A 82 4.83 4.95 8.51
N VAL A 83 3.63 5.50 8.54
CA VAL A 83 2.90 5.84 9.74
C VAL A 83 2.15 4.60 10.20
N VAL A 84 2.52 4.07 11.38
CA VAL A 84 1.88 2.90 11.98
C VAL A 84 1.06 3.32 13.20
N LYS A 85 -0.23 2.98 13.20
CA LYS A 85 -1.18 3.37 14.26
C LYS A 85 -1.97 2.17 14.77
N SER A 86 -2.18 2.10 16.08
CA SER A 86 -3.17 1.21 16.67
C SER A 86 -4.55 1.85 16.63
N ALA A 87 -5.59 1.07 16.36
CA ALA A 87 -6.98 1.51 16.38
C ALA A 87 -7.92 0.35 16.77
N PHE A 88 -9.22 0.62 16.79
CA PHE A 88 -10.26 -0.37 17.04
C PHE A 88 -11.36 -0.24 15.99
N ILE A 89 -11.87 -1.36 15.50
CA ILE A 89 -12.93 -1.42 14.49
C ILE A 89 -14.00 -2.42 14.90
N HIS A 90 -15.26 -2.06 14.69
CA HIS A 90 -16.37 -3.00 14.82
C HIS A 90 -16.43 -3.89 13.59
N VAL A 91 -16.26 -5.20 13.78
CA VAL A 91 -16.40 -6.20 12.74
C VAL A 91 -17.53 -7.14 13.15
N GLY A 92 -18.71 -6.97 12.56
CA GLY A 92 -19.89 -7.78 12.88
C GLY A 92 -20.50 -7.45 14.24
N GLU A 93 -21.11 -8.45 14.86
CA GLU A 93 -21.74 -8.35 16.18
C GLU A 93 -20.70 -8.60 17.28
N GLY A 94 -20.41 -7.59 18.10
CA GLY A 94 -19.46 -7.69 19.20
C GLY A 94 -18.74 -6.37 19.51
N PRO A 95 -17.87 -6.37 20.54
CA PRO A 95 -17.04 -5.21 20.85
C PRO A 95 -16.04 -4.94 19.70
N PRO A 96 -15.56 -3.69 19.56
CA PRO A 96 -14.50 -3.36 18.61
C PRO A 96 -13.27 -4.26 18.77
N GLY A 97 -12.80 -4.85 17.68
CA GLY A 97 -11.55 -5.60 17.62
C GLY A 97 -10.36 -4.66 17.42
N PRO A 98 -9.20 -4.93 18.05
CA PRO A 98 -8.00 -4.13 17.85
C PRO A 98 -7.40 -4.38 16.46
N ILE A 99 -6.96 -3.30 15.83
CA ILE A 99 -6.23 -3.31 14.55
C ILE A 99 -4.96 -2.47 14.63
N ILE A 100 -4.02 -2.76 13.74
CA ILE A 100 -2.90 -1.87 13.42
C ILE A 100 -3.03 -1.48 11.95
N THR A 101 -2.93 -0.18 11.66
CA THR A 101 -2.89 0.33 10.30
C THR A 101 -1.47 0.75 9.92
N VAL A 102 -1.11 0.52 8.66
CA VAL A 102 0.15 0.99 8.07
C VAL A 102 -0.20 1.88 6.89
N GLU A 103 0.15 3.15 6.99
CA GLU A 103 -0.08 4.16 5.96
C GLU A 103 1.24 4.75 5.50
N GLN A 104 1.45 4.84 4.20
CA GLN A 104 2.64 5.50 3.64
C GLN A 104 2.19 6.46 2.56
N ASP A 105 2.71 7.69 2.56
CA ASP A 105 2.39 8.71 1.55
C ASP A 105 0.87 8.98 1.40
N ASN A 106 0.13 8.93 2.51
CA ASN A 106 -1.34 9.01 2.59
C ASN A 106 -2.09 7.85 1.89
N VAL A 107 -1.41 6.73 1.65
CA VAL A 107 -2.00 5.50 1.10
C VAL A 107 -2.16 4.47 2.22
N PRO A 108 -3.38 3.97 2.49
CA PRO A 108 -3.62 2.94 3.49
C PRO A 108 -3.19 1.58 2.93
N LEU A 109 -1.96 1.15 3.26
CA LEU A 109 -1.37 -0.06 2.72
C LEU A 109 -1.93 -1.31 3.39
N LEU A 110 -1.94 -1.31 4.72
CA LEU A 110 -2.32 -2.46 5.52
C LEU A 110 -3.33 -2.09 6.60
N GLU A 111 -4.34 -2.95 6.76
CA GLU A 111 -5.10 -3.09 8.00
C GLU A 111 -4.83 -4.49 8.55
N ILE A 112 -4.28 -4.56 9.75
CA ILE A 112 -3.84 -5.80 10.41
C ILE A 112 -4.80 -6.06 11.56
N GLY A 113 -5.46 -7.22 11.59
CA GLY A 113 -6.36 -7.64 12.66
C GLY A 113 -5.71 -8.59 13.66
N LYS A 114 -6.01 -8.43 14.95
CA LYS A 114 -5.58 -9.34 16.01
C LYS A 114 -6.49 -10.56 16.09
N GLY A 115 -5.91 -11.75 16.24
CA GLY A 115 -6.62 -12.97 16.57
C GLY A 115 -6.98 -13.08 18.05
N THR A 116 -7.85 -14.03 18.37
CA THR A 116 -8.26 -14.35 19.75
C THR A 116 -7.09 -14.82 20.62
N GLU A 117 -6.10 -15.49 20.02
CA GLU A 117 -4.86 -15.94 20.68
C GLU A 117 -3.80 -14.82 20.79
N GLY A 118 -4.12 -13.63 20.26
CA GLY A 118 -3.29 -12.43 20.39
C GLY A 118 -2.29 -12.20 19.26
N GLY A 119 -2.07 -13.16 18.36
CA GLY A 119 -1.27 -12.99 17.13
C GLY A 119 -2.00 -12.20 16.03
N ILE A 120 -1.39 -12.13 14.84
CA ILE A 120 -2.03 -11.60 13.64
C ILE A 120 -3.02 -12.64 13.11
N ALA A 121 -4.28 -12.27 12.88
CA ALA A 121 -5.29 -13.16 12.30
C ALA A 121 -5.60 -12.86 10.83
N GLU A 122 -5.46 -11.60 10.42
CA GLU A 122 -5.80 -11.15 9.07
C GLU A 122 -4.96 -9.93 8.72
N ILE A 123 -4.56 -9.84 7.46
CA ILE A 123 -3.99 -8.62 6.87
C ILE A 123 -4.79 -8.31 5.62
N ARG A 124 -5.37 -7.11 5.58
CA ARG A 124 -6.14 -6.57 4.46
C ARG A 124 -5.31 -5.54 3.71
N LEU A 125 -5.28 -5.67 2.39
CA LEU A 125 -4.53 -4.79 1.49
C LEU A 125 -5.46 -4.29 0.39
N ALA A 126 -6.00 -3.08 0.56
CA ALA A 126 -6.95 -2.47 -0.37
C ALA A 126 -6.40 -1.22 -1.07
N GLY A 127 -5.16 -0.84 -0.78
CA GLY A 127 -4.56 0.39 -1.26
C GLY A 127 -3.09 0.24 -1.62
N GLY A 128 -2.67 1.06 -2.58
CA GLY A 128 -1.29 1.19 -2.98
C GLY A 128 -0.77 0.08 -3.91
N PRO A 129 0.54 0.12 -4.20
CA PRO A 129 1.22 -0.81 -5.10
C PRO A 129 1.46 -2.17 -4.42
N VAL A 130 0.41 -2.96 -4.27
CA VAL A 130 0.47 -4.31 -3.72
C VAL A 130 0.37 -5.34 -4.84
N GLU A 131 1.14 -6.43 -4.71
CA GLU A 131 1.16 -7.50 -5.71
C GLU A 131 0.95 -8.86 -5.08
N GLY A 132 0.05 -9.64 -5.66
CA GLY A 132 -0.25 -11.01 -5.28
C GLY A 132 0.87 -12.01 -5.60
N PRO A 133 0.68 -13.30 -5.22
CA PRO A 133 1.63 -14.37 -5.45
C PRO A 133 2.17 -14.52 -6.88
N LYS A 134 1.39 -14.17 -7.92
CA LYS A 134 1.81 -14.22 -9.33
C LYS A 134 2.05 -12.83 -9.94
N GLY A 135 2.20 -11.80 -9.11
CA GLY A 135 2.33 -10.42 -9.55
C GLY A 135 0.99 -9.77 -9.92
N GLU A 136 -0.14 -10.33 -9.48
CA GLU A 136 -1.44 -9.69 -9.71
C GLU A 136 -1.51 -8.36 -8.95
N ALA A 137 -1.94 -7.29 -9.61
CA ALA A 137 -2.07 -5.98 -8.98
C ALA A 137 -3.54 -5.67 -8.64
N LEU A 138 -3.74 -4.81 -7.63
CA LEU A 138 -5.06 -4.20 -7.40
C LEU A 138 -5.57 -3.53 -8.68
N LEU A 139 -6.89 -3.44 -8.76
CA LEU A 139 -7.65 -2.96 -9.90
C LEU A 139 -7.54 -3.83 -11.17
N GLY A 140 -6.82 -4.95 -11.12
CA GLY A 140 -6.78 -5.96 -12.18
C GLY A 140 -8.16 -6.57 -12.45
N LYS A 141 -8.48 -6.79 -13.72
CA LYS A 141 -9.78 -7.36 -14.13
C LYS A 141 -9.80 -8.86 -13.89
N TRP A 142 -10.91 -9.37 -13.35
CA TRP A 142 -11.07 -10.80 -13.08
C TRP A 142 -10.81 -11.66 -14.34
N ALA A 143 -11.26 -11.20 -15.51
CA ALA A 143 -11.04 -11.86 -16.80
C ALA A 143 -9.55 -12.05 -17.17
N ASP A 144 -8.69 -11.13 -16.74
CA ASP A 144 -7.28 -11.10 -17.09
C ASP A 144 -6.42 -11.88 -16.09
N LEU A 145 -6.96 -12.11 -14.88
CA LEU A 145 -6.24 -12.79 -13.80
C LEU A 145 -6.37 -14.32 -13.85
N GLY A 146 -7.13 -14.89 -14.79
CA GLY A 146 -7.18 -16.34 -14.99
C GLY A 146 -7.68 -17.12 -13.78
N PHE A 147 -8.68 -16.59 -13.09
CA PHE A 147 -9.43 -17.35 -12.08
C PHE A 147 -10.49 -18.22 -12.75
N ASP A 148 -10.69 -19.42 -12.19
CA ASP A 148 -11.87 -20.23 -12.48
C ASP A 148 -12.96 -19.94 -11.46
N ILE A 149 -14.23 -20.03 -11.86
CA ILE A 149 -15.34 -19.75 -10.94
C ILE A 149 -15.42 -20.74 -9.77
N GLY A 150 -14.94 -21.98 -9.95
CA GLY A 150 -14.84 -22.98 -8.89
C GLY A 150 -13.80 -22.64 -7.82
N GLN A 151 -12.95 -21.63 -8.07
CA GLN A 151 -12.01 -21.08 -7.09
C GLN A 151 -12.62 -19.95 -6.26
N CYS A 152 -13.88 -19.58 -6.54
CA CYS A 152 -14.52 -18.41 -6.00
C CYS A 152 -15.78 -18.76 -5.21
N ARG A 153 -16.08 -17.92 -4.23
CA ARG A 153 -17.32 -17.97 -3.44
C ARG A 153 -17.90 -16.58 -3.26
N ALA A 154 -19.17 -16.54 -2.86
CA ALA A 154 -19.76 -15.30 -2.37
C ALA A 154 -19.01 -14.83 -1.12
N GLY A 155 -18.76 -13.52 -1.06
CA GLY A 155 -18.19 -12.88 0.12
C GLY A 155 -19.21 -12.74 1.24
N GLU A 156 -18.69 -12.68 2.46
CA GLU A 156 -19.45 -12.64 3.71
C GLU A 156 -18.85 -11.57 4.64
N GLY A 157 -19.59 -11.19 5.68
CA GLY A 157 -19.16 -10.17 6.65
C GLY A 157 -18.70 -8.88 5.96
N ARG A 158 -17.44 -8.49 6.17
CA ARG A 158 -16.84 -7.29 5.57
C ARG A 158 -16.70 -7.34 4.04
N THR A 159 -16.83 -8.53 3.45
CA THR A 159 -16.76 -8.75 2.00
C THR A 159 -18.12 -9.06 1.39
N VAL A 160 -19.23 -8.76 2.09
CA VAL A 160 -20.58 -8.98 1.57
C VAL A 160 -20.76 -8.28 0.20
N ASN A 161 -21.46 -8.95 -0.71
CA ASN A 161 -21.65 -8.54 -2.11
C ASN A 161 -20.38 -8.52 -2.98
N GLN A 162 -19.25 -9.02 -2.47
CA GLN A 162 -18.03 -9.22 -3.26
C GLN A 162 -17.85 -10.69 -3.62
N THR A 163 -16.95 -10.95 -4.57
CA THR A 163 -16.54 -12.30 -4.97
C THR A 163 -15.16 -12.57 -4.39
N VAL A 164 -15.04 -13.63 -3.59
CA VAL A 164 -13.78 -14.00 -2.93
C VAL A 164 -13.23 -15.22 -3.64
N CYS A 165 -12.07 -15.08 -4.29
CA CYS A 165 -11.39 -16.18 -4.96
C CYS A 165 -10.09 -16.53 -4.24
N VAL A 166 -9.69 -17.80 -4.29
CA VAL A 166 -8.44 -18.31 -3.68
C VAL A 166 -7.71 -19.17 -4.69
N ARG A 167 -6.39 -19.08 -4.75
CA ARG A 167 -5.58 -19.96 -5.60
C ARG A 167 -5.14 -21.22 -4.84
N PRO A 168 -5.18 -22.42 -5.45
CA PRO A 168 -4.73 -23.66 -4.81
C PRO A 168 -3.30 -23.60 -4.28
N GLU A 169 -2.40 -22.92 -4.98
CA GLU A 169 -0.99 -22.76 -4.61
C GLU A 169 -0.74 -21.74 -3.48
N ALA A 170 -1.74 -20.92 -3.14
CA ALA A 170 -1.65 -19.91 -2.08
C ALA A 170 -2.99 -19.79 -1.32
N PRO A 171 -3.40 -20.85 -0.59
CA PRO A 171 -4.73 -20.92 0.04
C PRO A 171 -4.93 -19.90 1.17
N THR A 172 -3.85 -19.33 1.68
CA THR A 172 -3.82 -18.27 2.69
C THR A 172 -4.08 -16.88 2.12
N VAL A 173 -4.12 -16.74 0.79
CA VAL A 173 -4.33 -15.47 0.09
C VAL A 173 -5.68 -15.48 -0.61
N ALA A 174 -6.59 -14.65 -0.13
CA ALA A 174 -7.86 -14.40 -0.80
C ALA A 174 -7.79 -13.12 -1.64
N TYR A 175 -8.37 -13.21 -2.83
CA TYR A 175 -8.52 -12.16 -3.82
C TYR A 175 -9.97 -11.70 -3.80
N VAL A 176 -10.20 -10.46 -3.40
CA VAL A 176 -11.53 -9.92 -3.20
C VAL A 176 -11.90 -9.02 -4.37
N PHE A 177 -12.82 -9.51 -5.19
CA PHE A 177 -13.29 -8.83 -6.38
C PHE A 177 -14.58 -8.06 -6.11
N GLY A 178 -14.55 -6.75 -6.41
CA GLY A 178 -15.75 -5.95 -6.53
C GLY A 178 -16.38 -6.13 -7.91
N VAL A 179 -17.71 -6.06 -7.97
CA VAL A 179 -18.47 -6.01 -9.21
C VAL A 179 -19.38 -4.78 -9.16
N PRO A 180 -19.04 -3.67 -9.85
CA PRO A 180 -19.85 -2.46 -9.85
C PRO A 180 -21.33 -2.73 -10.19
N GLY A 181 -22.21 -2.33 -9.27
CA GLY A 181 -23.66 -2.51 -9.38
C GLY A 181 -24.19 -3.88 -8.94
N TRP A 182 -23.36 -4.78 -8.42
CA TRP A 182 -23.82 -6.06 -7.87
C TRP A 182 -24.23 -5.90 -6.41
N THR A 183 -25.50 -6.15 -6.10
CA THR A 183 -26.08 -5.99 -4.75
C THR A 183 -26.99 -7.14 -4.34
N LYS A 184 -27.14 -8.16 -5.19
CA LYS A 184 -28.13 -9.24 -5.01
C LYS A 184 -27.68 -10.34 -4.04
N GLY A 185 -26.50 -10.21 -3.43
CA GLY A 185 -25.84 -11.29 -2.72
C GLY A 185 -25.44 -12.44 -3.65
N GLY A 186 -24.82 -13.47 -3.07
CA GLY A 186 -24.36 -14.63 -3.83
C GLY A 186 -23.22 -14.32 -4.81
N LEU A 187 -22.83 -15.34 -5.57
CA LEU A 187 -21.76 -15.25 -6.57
C LEU A 187 -22.34 -14.69 -7.88
N PRO A 188 -21.79 -13.60 -8.45
CA PRO A 188 -22.21 -13.09 -9.74
C PRO A 188 -21.97 -14.13 -10.85
N PRO A 189 -22.79 -14.16 -11.92
CA PRO A 189 -22.52 -14.99 -13.09
C PRO A 189 -21.15 -14.69 -13.69
N VAL A 190 -20.50 -15.72 -14.25
CA VAL A 190 -19.16 -15.62 -14.87
C VAL A 190 -19.08 -14.47 -15.88
N GLU A 191 -20.09 -14.31 -16.73
CA GLU A 191 -20.12 -13.23 -17.72
C GLU A 191 -20.14 -11.83 -17.08
N THR A 192 -20.77 -11.69 -15.91
CA THR A 192 -20.73 -10.44 -15.13
C THR A 192 -19.35 -10.20 -14.53
N LEU A 193 -18.70 -11.24 -14.01
CA LEU A 193 -17.33 -11.17 -13.48
C LEU A 193 -16.33 -10.82 -14.59
N LYS A 194 -16.43 -11.43 -15.77
CA LYS A 194 -15.57 -11.09 -16.90
C LYS A 194 -15.73 -9.64 -17.34
N ALA A 195 -16.96 -9.15 -17.38
CA ALA A 195 -17.24 -7.79 -17.85
C ALA A 195 -16.87 -6.70 -16.85
N LYS A 196 -17.01 -6.95 -15.55
CA LYS A 196 -16.99 -5.90 -14.51
C LYS A 196 -16.17 -6.24 -13.27
N GLY A 197 -15.78 -7.49 -13.08
CA GLY A 197 -15.04 -7.95 -11.91
C GLY A 197 -13.67 -7.28 -11.85
N GLN A 198 -13.37 -6.68 -10.70
CA GLN A 198 -12.13 -5.96 -10.45
C GLN A 198 -11.57 -6.33 -9.08
N LEU A 199 -10.28 -6.66 -9.02
CA LEU A 199 -9.59 -6.97 -7.78
C LEU A 199 -9.47 -5.70 -6.92
N ASN A 200 -10.15 -5.64 -5.79
CA ASN A 200 -10.17 -4.47 -4.94
C ASN A 200 -9.32 -4.62 -3.67
N GLU A 201 -9.12 -5.86 -3.24
CA GLU A 201 -8.42 -6.14 -1.99
C GLU A 201 -7.76 -7.52 -2.05
N PHE A 202 -6.58 -7.63 -1.45
CA PHE A 202 -6.05 -8.91 -0.99
C PHE A 202 -6.33 -9.07 0.50
N VAL A 203 -6.65 -10.30 0.90
CA VAL A 203 -6.75 -10.66 2.31
C VAL A 203 -5.86 -11.86 2.56
N TRP A 204 -4.79 -11.64 3.32
CA TRP A 204 -3.93 -12.71 3.80
C TRP A 204 -4.39 -13.14 5.19
N ARG A 205 -4.44 -14.45 5.42
CA ARG A 205 -4.62 -15.03 6.75
C ARG A 205 -3.53 -16.07 6.98
N PRO A 206 -2.95 -16.15 8.19
CA PRO A 206 -2.07 -17.25 8.51
C PRO A 206 -2.76 -18.58 8.20
N ALA A 207 -1.99 -19.57 7.74
CA ALA A 207 -2.49 -20.93 7.75
C ALA A 207 -2.90 -21.26 9.19
N GLU A 208 -4.08 -21.83 9.37
CA GLU A 208 -4.47 -22.38 10.66
C GLU A 208 -3.40 -23.42 11.01
N THR A 209 -2.50 -23.05 11.92
CA THR A 209 -1.67 -24.04 12.56
C THR A 209 -2.65 -24.78 13.42
N ALA A 210 -3.13 -25.93 12.94
CA ALA A 210 -3.67 -26.93 13.83
C ALA A 210 -2.62 -27.06 14.93
N ALA A 211 -2.91 -26.52 16.10
CA ALA A 211 -2.10 -26.78 17.26
C ALA A 211 -2.10 -28.30 17.35
N VAL A 212 -0.98 -28.91 17.00
CA VAL A 212 -0.75 -30.34 17.22
C VAL A 212 -0.58 -30.46 18.72
N GLY A 213 -1.70 -30.31 19.43
CA GLY A 213 -1.89 -30.74 20.79
C GLY A 213 -1.93 -32.25 20.73
N ALA A 214 -0.81 -32.85 21.11
CA ALA A 214 -0.78 -34.23 21.54
C ALA A 214 -2.00 -34.53 22.44
N ALA A 215 -2.78 -35.52 22.02
CA ALA A 215 -3.67 -36.29 22.87
C ALA A 215 -3.38 -37.76 22.58
#